data_AF-A0A9W8CEN3-F1
#
_entry.id   AF-A0A9W8CEN3-F1
#
_cell.length_a   1.000
_cell.length_b   1.000
_cell.length_c   1.000
_cell.angle_alpha   90.00
_cell.angle_beta   90.00
_cell.angle_gamma   90.00
#
_symmetry.space_group_name_H-M   'P 1'
#
loop_
_entity.id
_entity.type
_entity.pdbx_description
1 polymer ?
#
loop_
_entity_poly.entity_id
_entity_poly.type
_entity_poly.pdbx_seq_one_letter_code
_entity_poly.pdbx_strand_id
1 'polypeptide(L)'
;MFLLHEYDIFWTFLIIASLIPILVFWISGLLAPVSKGPEKLSSYESGYYMFALVFVVFDVDTVFLYPWAMSFDVLGLSVFIEAFIFVLILVVGLVYAWRKGALEWS
;
A
#
# COMPACT_ATOMS: atom_id res chain seq x y z
N MET A 1 -15.00 -18.35 21.67
CA MET A 1 -13.81 -18.93 21.02
C MET A 1 -13.97 -18.70 19.53
N PHE A 2 -13.14 -17.86 18.92
CA PHE A 2 -13.30 -17.43 17.53
C PHE A 2 -13.14 -18.63 16.57
N LEU A 3 -13.97 -18.69 15.52
CA LEU A 3 -14.08 -19.80 14.56
C LEU A 3 -12.91 -19.90 13.55
N LEU A 4 -11.86 -19.08 13.69
CA LEU A 4 -10.74 -18.98 12.75
C LEU A 4 -9.40 -19.22 13.47
N HIS A 5 -9.19 -20.46 13.91
CA HIS A 5 -7.95 -20.87 14.61
C HIS A 5 -6.68 -20.65 13.77
N GLU A 6 -6.81 -20.56 12.44
CA GLU A 6 -5.72 -20.27 11.50
C GLU A 6 -5.11 -18.87 11.70
N TYR A 7 -5.86 -17.93 12.31
CA TYR A 7 -5.36 -16.58 12.58
C TYR A 7 -4.56 -16.47 13.89
N ASP A 8 -4.55 -17.48 14.76
CA ASP A 8 -3.81 -17.43 16.02
C ASP A 8 -2.29 -17.31 15.80
N ILE A 9 -1.79 -17.94 14.74
CA ILE A 9 -0.40 -17.82 14.29
C ILE A 9 -0.10 -16.39 13.84
N PHE A 10 -1.02 -15.77 13.10
CA PHE A 10 -0.87 -14.38 12.65
C PHE A 10 -0.75 -13.42 13.84
N TRP A 11 -1.61 -13.56 14.85
CA TRP A 11 -1.56 -12.72 16.05
C TRP A 11 -0.27 -12.92 16.86
N THR A 12 0.15 -14.17 17.03
CA THR A 12 1.38 -14.51 17.76
C THR A 12 2.61 -13.90 17.06
N PHE A 13 2.67 -14.02 15.74
CA PHE A 13 3.74 -13.45 14.93
C PHE A 13 3.75 -11.91 15.00
N LEU A 14 2.60 -11.26 14.88
CA LEU A 14 2.47 -9.80 14.93
C LEU A 14 2.96 -9.22 16.26
N ILE A 15 2.67 -9.88 17.38
CA ILE A 15 3.14 -9.49 18.72
C ILE A 15 4.66 -9.60 18.79
N ILE A 16 5.24 -10.74 18.39
CA ILE A 16 6.69 -10.97 18.43
C ILE A 16 7.43 -9.96 17.53
N ALA A 17 6.92 -9.75 16.31
CA ALA A 17 7.51 -8.84 15.34
C ALA A 17 7.48 -7.38 15.82
N SER A 18 6.43 -6.97 16.55
CA SER A 18 6.30 -5.61 17.09
C SER A 18 7.15 -5.37 18.34
N LEU A 19 7.45 -6.41 19.13
CA LEU A 19 8.27 -6.28 20.35
C LEU A 19 9.71 -5.84 20.04
N ILE A 20 10.28 -6.29 18.92
CA ILE A 20 11.67 -5.99 18.56
C ILE A 20 11.87 -4.48 18.32
N PRO A 21 11.10 -3.80 17.43
CA PRO A 21 11.19 -2.35 17.26
C PRO A 21 10.99 -1.58 18.56
N ILE A 22 10.04 -1.99 19.41
CA ILE A 22 9.74 -1.32 20.68
C ILE A 22 10.97 -1.36 21.59
N LEU A 23 11.61 -2.52 21.74
CA LEU A 23 12.82 -2.67 22.55
C LEU A 23 13.98 -1.84 21.99
N VAL A 24 14.14 -1.82 20.66
CA VAL A 24 15.19 -1.03 19.99
C VAL A 24 14.99 0.47 20.23
N PHE A 25 13.77 0.98 20.04
CA PHE A 25 13.45 2.38 20.32
C PHE A 25 13.64 2.73 21.81
N TRP A 26 13.33 1.80 22.72
CA TRP A 26 13.50 2.00 24.16
C TRP A 26 14.97 2.10 24.56
N ILE A 27 15.82 1.19 24.08
CA ILE A 27 17.27 1.22 24.31
C ILE A 27 17.90 2.44 23.66
N SER A 28 17.50 2.77 22.42
CA SER A 28 17.98 3.95 21.72
C SER A 28 17.61 5.23 22.46
N GLY A 29 16.41 5.30 23.07
CA GLY A 29 15.99 6.44 23.87
C GLY A 29 16.80 6.63 25.15
N LEU A 30 17.36 5.56 25.72
CA LEU A 30 18.21 5.61 26.91
C LEU A 30 19.67 5.99 26.58
N LEU A 31 20.19 5.51 25.45
CA LEU A 31 21.61 5.66 25.09
C LEU A 31 21.90 6.86 24.19
N ALA A 32 20.94 7.32 23.37
CA ALA A 32 21.21 8.36 22.39
C ALA A 32 21.32 9.76 23.03
N PRO A 33 22.35 10.55 22.69
CA PRO A 33 22.47 11.92 23.18
C PRO A 33 21.39 12.82 22.56
N VAL A 34 20.62 13.50 23.41
CA VAL A 34 19.55 14.40 22.98
C VAL A 34 20.10 15.81 22.79
N SER A 35 20.44 16.18 21.55
CA SER A 35 20.74 17.59 21.18
C SER A 35 19.47 18.30 20.68
N LYS A 36 19.18 19.48 21.27
CA LYS A 36 18.02 20.34 20.94
C LYS A 36 18.49 21.65 20.31
N GLY A 37 18.85 21.62 19.03
CA GLY A 37 19.09 22.83 18.23
C GLY A 37 17.81 23.26 17.50
N PRO A 38 17.47 24.57 17.43
CA PRO A 38 16.26 25.05 16.76
C PRO A 38 16.25 24.74 15.25
N GLU A 39 17.42 24.68 14.61
CA GLU A 39 17.59 24.29 13.21
C GLU A 39 17.23 22.81 12.94
N LYS A 40 17.48 21.92 13.91
CA LYS A 40 17.18 20.48 13.82
C LYS A 40 15.67 20.18 13.87
N LEU A 41 14.87 21.14 14.35
CA LEU A 41 13.41 21.01 14.48
C LEU A 41 12.66 21.61 13.28
N SER A 42 13.37 22.15 12.29
CA SER A 42 12.74 22.65 11.06
C SER A 42 12.20 21.48 10.21
N SER A 43 10.97 21.62 9.71
CA SER A 43 10.33 20.62 8.86
C SER A 43 10.99 20.61 7.48
N TYR A 44 11.36 19.43 6.99
CA TYR A 44 11.79 19.25 5.61
C TYR A 44 10.58 18.87 4.76
N GLU A 45 10.12 19.80 3.94
CA GLU A 45 8.96 19.59 3.08
C GLU A 45 9.39 18.91 1.77
N SER A 46 8.88 17.70 1.54
CA SER A 46 8.99 16.98 0.27
C SER A 46 7.61 16.45 -0.10
N GLY A 47 7.01 17.01 -1.16
CA GLY A 47 5.67 16.63 -1.60
C GLY A 47 5.68 15.43 -2.55
N TYR A 48 4.99 14.34 -2.18
CA TYR A 48 4.81 13.12 -3.00
C TYR A 48 3.35 12.88 -3.42
N TYR A 49 2.52 13.92 -3.43
CA TYR A 49 1.07 13.79 -3.52
C TYR A 49 0.57 13.11 -4.81
N MET A 50 1.18 13.43 -5.96
CA MET A 50 0.71 12.90 -7.26
C MET A 50 0.87 11.38 -7.34
N PHE A 51 1.99 10.85 -6.86
CA PHE A 51 2.22 9.41 -6.78
C PHE A 51 1.26 8.72 -5.83
N ALA A 52 1.00 9.31 -4.66
CA ALA A 52 0.06 8.76 -3.69
C ALA A 52 -1.37 8.69 -4.25
N LEU A 53 -1.81 9.74 -4.97
CA LEU A 53 -3.14 9.78 -5.57
C LEU A 53 -3.28 8.72 -6.67
N VAL A 54 -2.30 8.60 -7.57
CA VAL A 54 -2.32 7.58 -8.63
C VAL A 54 -2.29 6.17 -8.01
N PHE A 55 -1.46 5.94 -6.99
CA PHE A 55 -1.39 4.67 -6.28
C PHE A 55 -2.75 4.27 -5.67
N VAL A 56 -3.42 5.17 -4.96
CA VAL A 56 -4.71 4.88 -4.32
C VAL A 56 -5.80 4.54 -5.35
N VAL A 57 -5.82 5.23 -6.49
CA VAL A 57 -6.78 4.93 -7.57
C VAL A 57 -6.54 3.51 -8.11
N PHE A 58 -5.30 3.17 -8.45
CA PHE A 58 -4.97 1.83 -8.95
C PHE A 58 -5.19 0.73 -7.90
N ASP A 59 -4.91 1.01 -6.62
CA ASP A 59 -5.14 0.04 -5.54
C ASP A 59 -6.62 -0.36 -5.46
N VAL A 60 -7.53 0.63 -5.53
CA VAL A 60 -8.98 0.39 -5.58
C VAL A 60 -9.38 -0.44 -6.80
N ASP A 61 -8.78 -0.19 -7.96
CA ASP A 61 -9.06 -0.98 -9.17
C ASP A 61 -8.63 -2.45 -9.01
N THR A 62 -7.52 -2.72 -8.31
CA THR A 62 -7.09 -4.11 -8.04
C THR A 62 -8.03 -4.85 -7.09
N VAL A 63 -8.65 -4.15 -6.14
CA VAL A 63 -9.66 -4.73 -5.25
C VAL A 63 -10.87 -5.24 -6.05
N PHE A 64 -11.24 -4.58 -7.16
CA PHE A 64 -12.29 -5.06 -8.06
C PHE A 64 -11.85 -6.26 -8.91
N LEU A 65 -10.57 -6.34 -9.28
CA LEU A 65 -10.03 -7.46 -10.04
C LEU A 65 -9.89 -8.74 -9.19
N TYR A 66 -9.71 -8.62 -7.88
CA TYR A 66 -9.48 -9.77 -6.99
C TYR A 66 -10.63 -10.80 -6.99
N PRO A 67 -11.91 -10.42 -6.77
CA PRO A 67 -13.02 -11.38 -6.80
C PRO A 67 -13.19 -12.03 -8.18
N TRP A 68 -13.00 -11.26 -9.25
CA TRP A 68 -13.04 -11.77 -10.62
C TRP A 68 -11.93 -12.82 -10.84
N ALA A 69 -10.70 -12.53 -10.43
CA ALA A 69 -9.57 -13.44 -10.56
C ALA A 69 -9.75 -14.72 -9.72
N MET A 70 -10.32 -14.60 -8.51
CA MET A 70 -10.60 -15.73 -7.63
C MET A 70 -11.68 -16.67 -8.19
N SER A 71 -12.64 -16.15 -8.96
CA SER A 71 -13.76 -16.92 -9.52
C SER A 71 -13.60 -17.24 -11.01
N PHE A 72 -12.39 -17.09 -11.56
CA PHE A 72 -12.13 -17.26 -12.99
C PHE A 72 -12.48 -18.67 -13.52
N ASP A 73 -12.39 -19.68 -12.66
CA ASP A 73 -12.67 -21.08 -12.97
C ASP A 73 -14.17 -21.41 -13.13
N VAL A 74 -15.05 -20.58 -12.54
CA VAL A 74 -16.51 -20.72 -12.63
C VAL A 74 -17.17 -19.69 -13.53
N LEU A 75 -16.45 -18.64 -13.91
CA LEU A 75 -16.94 -17.57 -14.77
C LEU A 75 -16.72 -17.88 -16.26
N GLY A 76 -17.76 -17.73 -17.07
CA GLY A 76 -17.71 -17.95 -18.51
C GLY A 76 -16.99 -16.85 -19.30
N LEU A 77 -16.83 -17.08 -20.60
CA LEU A 77 -16.09 -16.20 -21.53
C LEU A 77 -16.63 -14.75 -21.57
N SER A 78 -17.92 -14.53 -21.32
CA SER A 78 -18.53 -13.19 -21.27
C SER A 78 -17.89 -12.32 -20.17
N VAL A 79 -17.67 -12.88 -18.99
CA VAL A 79 -17.11 -12.14 -17.84
C VAL A 79 -15.62 -11.88 -18.02
N PHE A 80 -14.91 -12.75 -18.76
CA PHE A 80 -13.55 -12.47 -19.20
C PHE A 80 -13.49 -11.24 -20.13
N ILE A 81 -14.41 -11.12 -21.08
CA ILE A 81 -14.45 -9.95 -21.98
C ILE A 81 -14.72 -8.66 -21.19
N GLU A 82 -15.65 -8.69 -20.22
CA GLU A 82 -15.94 -7.54 -19.37
C GLU A 82 -14.73 -7.10 -18.55
N ALA A 83 -14.02 -8.05 -17.92
CA ALA A 83 -12.79 -7.75 -17.19
C ALA A 83 -11.66 -7.26 -18.11
N PHE A 84 -11.56 -7.80 -19.31
CA PHE A 84 -10.59 -7.33 -20.31
C PHE A 84 -10.88 -5.88 -20.73
N ILE A 85 -12.14 -5.53 -20.95
CA ILE A 85 -12.55 -4.14 -21.24
C ILE A 85 -12.25 -3.24 -20.04
N PHE A 86 -12.52 -3.69 -18.80
CA PHE A 86 -12.19 -2.95 -17.60
C PHE A 86 -10.68 -2.64 -17.51
N VAL A 87 -9.83 -3.66 -17.70
CA VAL A 87 -8.36 -3.47 -17.72
C VAL A 87 -7.93 -2.51 -18.83
N LEU A 88 -8.52 -2.59 -20.02
CA LEU A 88 -8.21 -1.65 -21.10
C LEU A 88 -8.52 -0.20 -20.72
N ILE A 89 -9.63 0.05 -20.02
CA ILE A 89 -9.97 1.39 -19.53
C ILE A 89 -8.92 1.89 -18.54
N LEU A 90 -8.44 1.04 -17.62
CA LEU A 90 -7.36 1.38 -16.69
C LEU A 90 -6.06 1.73 -17.41
N VAL A 91 -5.69 0.95 -18.43
CA VAL A 91 -4.50 1.21 -19.25
C VAL A 91 -4.61 2.56 -19.96
N VAL A 92 -5.78 2.89 -20.50
CA VAL A 92 -6.01 4.21 -21.11
C VAL A 92 -5.85 5.33 -20.08
N GLY A 93 -6.40 5.16 -18.88
CA GLY A 93 -6.22 6.10 -17.76
C GLY A 93 -4.75 6.28 -17.37
N LEU A 94 -3.99 5.19 -17.29
CA LEU A 94 -2.56 5.20 -16.99
C LEU A 94 -1.77 5.96 -18.06
N VAL A 95 -2.01 5.64 -19.33
CA VAL A 95 -1.35 6.30 -20.47
C VAL A 95 -1.65 7.80 -20.46
N TYR A 96 -2.89 8.19 -20.14
CA TYR A 96 -3.25 9.60 -20.01
C TYR A 96 -2.49 10.29 -18.87
N ALA A 97 -2.46 9.68 -17.67
CA ALA A 97 -1.74 10.22 -16.52
C ALA A 97 -0.24 10.38 -16.81
N TRP A 98 0.37 9.40 -17.48
CA TRP A 98 1.76 9.47 -17.93
C TRP A 98 1.98 10.62 -18.91
N ARG A 99 1.14 10.74 -19.95
CA ARG A 99 1.25 11.86 -20.91
C ARG A 99 1.08 13.24 -20.28
N LYS A 100 0.47 13.33 -19.10
CA LYS A 100 0.29 14.57 -18.33
C LYS A 100 1.40 14.83 -17.31
N GLY A 101 2.42 13.98 -17.26
CA GLY A 101 3.53 14.13 -16.31
C GLY A 101 3.13 13.84 -14.86
N ALA A 102 1.98 13.21 -14.61
CA ALA A 102 1.55 12.90 -13.24
C ALA A 102 2.44 11.85 -12.54
N LEU A 103 3.28 11.17 -13.34
CA LEU A 103 4.25 10.17 -12.91
C LEU A 103 5.71 10.68 -13.00
N GLU A 104 5.91 11.96 -13.32
CA GLU A 104 7.25 12.55 -13.43
C GLU A 104 7.74 13.00 -12.06
N TRP A 105 9.00 12.67 -11.76
CA TRP A 105 9.72 13.15 -10.59
C TRP A 105 10.78 14.14 -11.09
N SER A 106 10.41 15.42 -11.10
CA SER A 106 11.30 16.55 -11.45
C SER A 106 11.43 17.50 -10.28
#